data_AF-A0A8H7HPD3-F1
#
_entry.id   AF-A0A8H7HPD3-F1
#
_cell.length_a   1.000
_cell.length_b   1.000
_cell.length_c   1.000
_cell.angle_alpha   90.00
_cell.angle_beta   90.00
_cell.angle_gamma   90.00
#
_symmetry.space_group_name_H-M   'P 1'
#
loop_
_entity.id
_entity.type
_entity.pdbx_description
1 polymer ?
#
loop_
_entity_poly.entity_id
_entity_poly.type
_entity_poly.pdbx_seq_one_letter_code
_entity_poly.pdbx_strand_id
1 'polypeptide(L)'
;MSTPKIATQQDTRVYNTSHEHAERLGLIVRTIADTEQMMVICGSGVTRASGVPGPKDLVQLRYGKYEQQMTLQNAVGDCSVLNREAKHINEDKLAAFNKFMAELRVRARRASDSQFHQLLRRIFSDGRIVRCLTANFEGLEVDTAEDSSQVICMCGDNRILRCCTPSCVGIDTRTHVDIHRSLQMGETVTCAPCNEAARSTRSQRQLGLPATRFLRPAIYLTIPNDLYPGGNLQAELIAAAGQCELLLVVGFSLKSTDMFDLVYDLASKIHERYGAVIYIDPEPIQGRNTKHVIDFHLQVDVEEFLARVQYAMDEPWVLLQKQPLTDDMDTHSDDDGVPDQWYEVLNNDVQATSSTEDPEFTGPVCILCSMSIPESLIRCSQCGDYLCCPSEFDPAGKSRYCVVLYGFSGKTEKQVDQATVGNFVCPWCWNHNEMGLYPHHVRPAPQLTVQGRNGNAPRMLMAVYYLDQFWPQTHHLSKQVQGRWQIFGWPCEIEPIRLERLPEEASILHLAASNWEDGSFDIHIVYITHGLEGQRG
;
A
#
# COMPACT_ATOMS: atom_id res chain seq x y z
N MET A 1 -37.72 10.80 -1.88
CA MET A 1 -36.43 10.40 -2.46
C MET A 1 -35.49 11.58 -2.32
N SER A 2 -34.84 11.65 -1.17
CA SER A 2 -33.96 12.75 -0.78
C SER A 2 -32.67 12.65 -1.59
N THR A 3 -32.31 13.72 -2.28
CA THR A 3 -31.03 13.88 -2.95
C THR A 3 -29.88 13.64 -1.97
N PRO A 4 -28.82 12.90 -2.32
CA PRO A 4 -27.64 12.79 -1.47
C PRO A 4 -27.07 14.21 -1.28
N LYS A 5 -27.07 14.69 -0.03
CA LYS A 5 -26.35 15.92 0.33
C LYS A 5 -24.87 15.62 0.20
N ILE A 6 -24.32 15.94 -0.97
CA ILE A 6 -22.89 15.83 -1.27
C ILE A 6 -22.15 16.71 -0.26
N ALA A 7 -21.29 16.11 0.56
CA ALA A 7 -20.38 16.84 1.43
C ALA A 7 -19.60 17.84 0.56
N THR A 8 -19.70 19.12 0.91
CA THR A 8 -19.05 20.22 0.22
C THR A 8 -17.55 19.96 0.07
N GLN A 9 -17.04 20.19 -1.15
CA GLN A 9 -15.63 20.08 -1.54
C GLN A 9 -14.72 20.85 -0.55
N GLN A 10 -14.03 20.16 0.35
CA GLN A 10 -13.12 20.80 1.31
C GLN A 10 -11.70 20.22 1.22
N ASP A 11 -10.72 21.12 1.34
CA ASP A 11 -9.29 20.78 1.41
C ASP A 11 -8.94 20.18 2.78
N THR A 12 -7.86 19.40 2.86
CA THR A 12 -7.36 18.85 4.13
C THR A 12 -7.02 19.99 5.09
N ARG A 13 -7.62 19.99 6.28
CA ARG A 13 -7.39 21.01 7.31
C ARG A 13 -6.19 20.62 8.16
N VAL A 14 -5.20 21.50 8.26
CA VAL A 14 -3.97 21.23 9.02
C VAL A 14 -4.03 21.94 10.37
N TYR A 15 -3.85 21.19 11.45
CA TYR A 15 -3.80 21.72 12.81
C TYR A 15 -2.49 21.33 13.49
N ASN A 16 -1.96 22.25 14.30
CA ASN A 16 -0.73 22.08 15.07
C ASN A 16 -0.96 22.56 16.51
N THR A 17 0.05 22.49 17.38
CA THR A 17 -0.06 22.87 18.80
C THR A 17 -0.11 24.40 19.06
N SER A 18 -0.32 25.23 18.02
CA SER A 18 -0.43 26.68 18.18
C SER A 18 -1.64 27.07 19.03
N HIS A 19 -1.55 28.26 19.65
CA HIS A 19 -2.65 28.81 20.45
C HIS A 19 -3.94 29.03 19.63
N GLU A 20 -3.80 29.27 18.32
CA GLU A 20 -4.90 29.44 17.37
C GLU A 20 -5.70 28.14 17.17
N HIS A 21 -5.02 27.00 17.19
CA HIS A 21 -5.63 25.68 16.98
C HIS A 21 -6.03 24.96 18.27
N ALA A 22 -5.73 25.54 19.45
CA ALA A 22 -5.87 24.86 20.74
C ALA A 22 -7.31 24.39 21.04
N GLU A 23 -8.30 25.27 20.82
CA GLU A 23 -9.73 24.95 21.03
C GLU A 23 -10.18 23.82 20.10
N ARG A 24 -9.78 23.92 18.82
CA ARG A 24 -10.14 22.96 17.79
C ARG A 24 -9.51 21.58 18.01
N LEU A 25 -8.23 21.55 18.39
CA LEU A 25 -7.57 20.32 18.82
C LEU A 25 -8.24 19.73 20.06
N GLY A 26 -8.71 20.56 21.00
CA GLY A 26 -9.48 20.11 22.16
C GLY A 26 -10.77 19.39 21.76
N LEU A 27 -11.52 19.95 20.81
CA LEU A 27 -12.71 19.33 20.26
C LEU A 27 -12.38 18.00 19.57
N ILE A 28 -11.38 17.98 18.67
CA ILE A 28 -10.97 16.75 17.96
C ILE A 28 -10.53 15.65 18.94
N VAL A 29 -9.75 16.00 19.96
CA VAL A 29 -9.33 15.08 21.02
C VAL A 29 -10.54 14.47 21.71
N ARG A 30 -11.55 15.28 22.05
CA ARG A 30 -12.77 14.80 22.70
C ARG A 30 -13.61 13.91 21.77
N THR A 31 -13.77 14.30 20.51
CA THR A 31 -14.53 13.50 19.54
C THR A 31 -13.86 12.14 19.28
N ILE A 32 -12.52 12.10 19.19
CA ILE A 32 -11.80 10.81 19.13
C ILE A 32 -12.07 10.00 20.41
N ALA A 33 -12.00 10.62 21.59
CA ALA A 33 -12.23 9.93 22.86
C ALA A 33 -13.66 9.39 23.02
N ASP A 34 -14.66 10.00 22.39
CA ASP A 34 -16.07 9.59 22.45
C ASP A 34 -16.48 8.63 21.32
N THR A 35 -15.69 8.49 20.25
CA THR A 35 -16.02 7.62 19.11
C THR A 35 -16.02 6.14 19.51
N GLU A 36 -16.99 5.37 19.02
CA GLU A 36 -17.15 3.95 19.37
C GLU A 36 -16.78 2.96 18.25
N GLN A 37 -16.77 3.38 16.98
CA GLN A 37 -16.45 2.49 15.86
C GLN A 37 -15.29 3.06 15.04
N MET A 38 -14.07 2.63 15.38
CA MET A 38 -12.83 3.12 14.78
C MET A 38 -12.16 2.08 13.90
N MET A 39 -11.59 2.54 12.79
CA MET A 39 -10.54 1.83 12.06
C MET A 39 -9.22 2.57 12.24
N VAL A 40 -8.14 1.83 12.51
CA VAL A 40 -6.81 2.40 12.72
C VAL A 40 -5.87 1.95 11.61
N ILE A 41 -5.10 2.87 11.05
CA ILE A 41 -3.96 2.58 10.17
C ILE A 41 -2.70 3.14 10.83
N CYS A 42 -1.67 2.31 11.00
CA CYS A 42 -0.42 2.75 11.61
C CYS A 42 0.83 2.29 10.85
N GLY A 43 1.92 3.04 11.04
CA GLY A 43 3.23 2.75 10.45
C GLY A 43 4.37 3.02 11.41
N SER A 44 5.59 3.12 10.88
CA SER A 44 6.80 3.16 11.71
C SER A 44 6.92 4.41 12.60
N GLY A 45 6.10 5.44 12.39
CA GLY A 45 6.07 6.60 13.28
C GLY A 45 5.66 6.25 14.70
N VAL A 46 4.79 5.25 14.89
CA VAL A 46 4.28 4.86 16.23
C VAL A 46 5.24 3.95 17.02
N THR A 47 6.26 3.38 16.36
CA THR A 47 7.21 2.44 16.98
C THR A 47 8.53 3.09 17.37
N ARG A 48 8.76 4.35 16.98
CA ARG A 48 9.97 5.12 17.34
C ARG A 48 10.10 5.29 18.85
N ALA A 49 9.01 5.65 19.55
CA ALA A 49 8.99 5.80 21.00
C ALA A 49 9.28 4.48 21.74
N SER A 50 8.99 3.35 21.10
CA SER A 50 9.29 2.00 21.59
C SER A 50 10.74 1.56 21.29
N GLY A 51 11.57 2.40 20.65
CA GLY A 51 12.97 2.11 20.34
C GLY A 51 13.15 1.03 19.26
N VAL A 52 12.13 0.81 18.45
CA VAL A 52 12.14 -0.16 17.34
C VAL A 52 12.50 0.57 16.04
N PRO A 53 13.49 0.09 15.26
CA PRO A 53 13.90 0.75 14.03
C PRO A 53 12.82 0.67 12.95
N GLY A 54 12.60 1.77 12.24
CA GLY A 54 11.73 1.85 11.08
C GLY A 54 12.45 1.54 9.75
N PRO A 55 11.71 1.53 8.62
CA PRO A 55 12.25 1.16 7.30
C PRO A 55 13.44 2.00 6.82
N LYS A 56 13.49 3.29 7.20
CA LYS A 56 14.56 4.22 6.80
C LYS A 56 15.81 4.10 7.67
N ASP A 57 15.72 3.44 8.82
CA ASP A 57 16.83 3.37 9.77
C ASP A 57 17.95 2.49 9.23
N LEU A 58 19.18 2.90 9.54
CA LEU A 58 20.38 2.17 9.13
C LEU A 58 20.57 0.94 10.01
N VAL A 59 20.68 -0.21 9.36
CA VAL A 59 20.98 -1.50 9.98
C VAL A 59 22.36 -1.96 9.54
N GLN A 60 23.05 -2.64 10.45
CA GLN A 60 24.36 -3.24 10.19
C GLN A 60 24.19 -4.75 10.08
N LEU A 61 24.45 -5.29 8.89
CA LEU A 61 24.49 -6.72 8.66
C LEU A 61 25.96 -7.17 8.63
N ARG A 62 26.34 -8.01 9.60
CA ARG A 62 27.68 -8.60 9.67
C ARG A 62 27.62 -10.04 9.18
N TYR A 63 28.33 -10.34 8.10
CA TYR A 63 28.46 -11.70 7.56
C TYR A 63 29.93 -12.01 7.23
N GLY A 64 30.50 -12.97 7.97
CA GLY A 64 31.94 -13.26 7.92
C GLY A 64 32.79 -12.07 8.37
N LYS A 65 33.72 -11.63 7.52
CA LYS A 65 34.57 -10.44 7.75
C LYS A 65 33.98 -9.15 7.18
N TYR A 66 32.84 -9.23 6.51
CA TYR A 66 32.23 -8.09 5.84
C TYR A 66 31.15 -7.49 6.73
N GLU A 67 31.19 -6.16 6.86
CA GLU A 67 30.13 -5.37 7.47
C GLU A 67 29.51 -4.50 6.40
N GLN A 68 28.19 -4.62 6.25
CA GLN A 68 27.44 -3.81 5.32
C GLN A 68 26.41 -2.97 6.08
N GLN A 69 26.50 -1.66 5.92
CA GLN A 69 25.49 -0.72 6.40
C GLN A 69 24.51 -0.43 5.28
N MET A 70 23.21 -0.53 5.56
CA MET A 70 22.13 -0.21 4.62
C MET A 70 20.86 0.15 5.40
N THR A 71 19.85 0.68 4.73
CA THR A 71 18.53 0.86 5.37
C THR A 71 17.85 -0.48 5.60
N LEU A 72 16.99 -0.57 6.62
CA LEU A 72 16.17 -1.76 6.87
C LEU A 72 15.32 -2.12 5.64
N GLN A 73 14.75 -1.12 4.96
CA GLN A 73 14.01 -1.30 3.73
C GLN A 73 14.83 -2.01 2.64
N ASN A 74 16.10 -1.63 2.45
CA ASN A 74 16.96 -2.28 1.46
C ASN A 74 17.30 -3.72 1.86
N ALA A 75 17.55 -3.95 3.15
CA ALA A 75 17.79 -5.31 3.67
C ALA A 75 16.59 -6.23 3.43
N VAL A 76 15.38 -5.73 3.70
CA VAL A 76 14.11 -6.42 3.41
C VAL A 76 13.94 -6.64 1.91
N GLY A 77 14.19 -5.62 1.08
CA GLY A 77 14.10 -5.74 -0.38
C GLY A 77 15.00 -6.84 -0.95
N ASP A 78 16.24 -6.94 -0.46
CA ASP A 78 17.21 -7.95 -0.89
C ASP A 78 16.80 -9.36 -0.46
N CYS A 79 16.25 -9.51 0.74
CA CYS A 79 16.03 -10.81 1.37
C CYS A 79 14.58 -11.29 1.33
N SER A 80 13.60 -10.46 0.97
CA SER A 80 12.18 -10.81 0.99
C SER A 80 11.85 -11.97 0.05
N VAL A 81 10.89 -12.81 0.45
CA VAL A 81 10.42 -13.93 -0.38
C VAL A 81 9.78 -13.49 -1.70
N LEU A 82 9.32 -12.23 -1.81
CA LEU A 82 8.78 -11.66 -3.05
C LEU A 82 9.86 -11.18 -4.02
N ASN A 83 11.12 -11.06 -3.56
CA ASN A 83 12.21 -10.72 -4.45
C ASN A 83 12.54 -11.92 -5.36
N ARG A 84 12.46 -11.72 -6.68
CA ARG A 84 12.78 -12.74 -7.69
C ARG A 84 14.22 -13.22 -7.58
N GLU A 85 15.12 -12.34 -7.15
CA GLU A 85 16.55 -12.63 -6.95
C GLU A 85 16.84 -13.28 -5.60
N ALA A 86 15.87 -13.34 -4.67
CA ALA A 86 16.07 -13.98 -3.37
C ALA A 86 16.48 -15.46 -3.50
N LYS A 87 16.18 -16.10 -4.64
CA LYS A 87 16.62 -17.46 -4.97
C LYS A 87 18.14 -17.59 -5.14
N HIS A 88 18.82 -16.50 -5.45
CA HIS A 88 20.26 -16.41 -5.70
C HIS A 88 21.00 -15.65 -4.59
N ILE A 89 20.32 -15.29 -3.51
CA ILE A 89 20.94 -14.56 -2.41
C ILE A 89 22.06 -15.40 -1.79
N ASN A 90 23.18 -14.75 -1.46
CA ASN A 90 24.26 -15.36 -0.70
C ASN A 90 23.74 -15.84 0.67
N GLU A 91 24.14 -17.05 1.06
CA GLU A 91 23.69 -17.70 2.29
C GLU A 91 24.11 -16.94 3.56
N ASP A 92 25.35 -16.44 3.61
CA ASP A 92 25.85 -15.65 4.74
C ASP A 92 25.10 -14.32 4.89
N LYS A 93 24.77 -13.67 3.76
CA LYS A 93 23.92 -12.45 3.76
C LYS A 93 22.53 -12.75 4.31
N LEU A 94 21.94 -13.87 3.89
CA LEU A 94 20.62 -14.28 4.38
C LEU A 94 20.65 -14.64 5.87
N ALA A 95 21.68 -15.34 6.32
CA ALA A 95 21.92 -15.64 7.74
C ALA A 95 22.02 -14.36 8.58
N ALA A 96 22.80 -13.37 8.14
CA ALA A 96 22.92 -12.09 8.84
C ALA A 96 21.60 -11.33 8.91
N PHE A 97 20.83 -11.30 7.81
CA PHE A 97 19.49 -10.71 7.80
C PHE A 97 18.54 -11.44 8.75
N ASN A 98 18.49 -12.77 8.68
CA ASN A 98 17.65 -13.60 9.55
C ASN A 98 17.98 -13.39 11.04
N LYS A 99 19.26 -13.28 11.37
CA LYS A 99 19.74 -12.97 12.71
C LYS A 99 19.25 -11.61 13.17
N PHE A 100 19.48 -10.55 12.38
CA PHE A 100 18.99 -9.21 12.68
C PHE A 100 17.48 -9.22 12.94
N MET A 101 16.71 -9.89 12.08
CA MET A 101 15.26 -9.97 12.22
C MET A 101 14.84 -10.80 13.44
N ALA A 102 15.62 -11.79 13.87
CA ALA A 102 15.39 -12.55 15.10
C ALA A 102 15.68 -11.71 16.35
N GLU A 103 16.74 -10.91 16.33
CA GLU A 103 17.04 -9.93 17.38
C GLU A 103 15.97 -8.84 17.45
N LEU A 104 15.45 -8.38 16.30
CA LEU A 104 14.35 -7.42 16.23
C LEU A 104 13.07 -7.94 16.90
N ARG A 105 12.72 -9.22 16.73
CA ARG A 105 11.59 -9.84 17.45
C ARG A 105 11.79 -9.78 18.96
N VAL A 106 13.02 -10.02 19.45
CA VAL A 106 13.31 -9.94 20.89
C VAL A 106 13.23 -8.51 21.37
N ARG A 107 13.73 -7.55 20.59
CA ARG A 107 13.66 -6.12 20.92
C ARG A 107 12.20 -5.66 21.01
N ALA A 108 11.37 -6.04 20.04
CA ALA A 108 9.94 -5.71 20.03
C ALA A 108 9.22 -6.27 21.28
N ARG A 109 9.43 -7.54 21.64
CA ARG A 109 8.83 -8.12 22.86
C ARG A 109 9.28 -7.45 24.17
N ARG A 110 10.39 -6.73 24.16
CA ARG A 110 10.95 -6.03 25.32
C ARG A 110 10.77 -4.51 25.24
N ALA A 111 10.13 -4.03 24.18
CA ALA A 111 9.99 -2.62 23.93
C ALA A 111 9.08 -1.99 25.00
N SER A 112 9.37 -0.75 25.34
CA SER A 112 8.46 0.03 26.18
C SER A 112 7.19 0.31 25.41
N ASP A 113 6.09 0.27 26.15
CA ASP A 113 4.77 0.49 25.62
C ASP A 113 4.56 1.99 25.34
N SER A 114 4.38 2.34 24.08
CA SER A 114 4.16 3.74 23.69
C SER A 114 2.73 4.18 23.96
N GLN A 115 2.46 5.48 24.00
CA GLN A 115 1.12 6.03 24.15
C GLN A 115 0.17 5.53 23.06
N PHE A 116 0.66 5.35 21.83
CA PHE A 116 -0.11 4.70 20.77
C PHE A 116 -0.53 3.28 21.12
N HIS A 117 0.40 2.44 21.58
CA HIS A 117 0.10 1.04 21.90
C HIS A 117 -0.78 0.90 23.15
N GLN A 118 -0.63 1.80 24.13
CA GLN A 118 -1.52 1.91 25.30
C GLN A 118 -2.96 2.25 24.86
N LEU A 119 -3.13 3.29 24.04
CA LEU A 119 -4.43 3.66 23.48
C LEU A 119 -5.01 2.51 22.65
N LEU A 120 -4.20 1.86 21.81
CA LEU A 120 -4.63 0.76 20.95
C LEU A 120 -5.20 -0.40 21.78
N ARG A 121 -4.51 -0.83 22.86
CA ARG A 121 -5.01 -1.89 23.75
C ARG A 121 -6.30 -1.46 24.46
N ARG A 122 -6.42 -0.20 24.84
CA ARG A 122 -7.63 0.33 25.45
C ARG A 122 -8.83 0.29 24.49
N ILE A 123 -8.67 0.74 23.25
CA ILE A 123 -9.76 0.67 22.27
C ILE A 123 -10.09 -0.76 21.84
N PHE A 124 -9.13 -1.70 21.94
CA PHE A 124 -9.41 -3.14 21.85
C PHE A 124 -10.28 -3.61 23.02
N SER A 125 -9.87 -3.34 24.26
CA SER A 125 -10.61 -3.78 25.46
C SER A 125 -12.00 -3.18 25.56
N ASP A 126 -12.16 -1.95 25.08
CA ASP A 126 -13.43 -1.22 25.09
C ASP A 126 -14.35 -1.65 23.92
N GLY A 127 -13.89 -2.53 23.03
CA GLY A 127 -14.65 -3.01 21.87
C GLY A 127 -14.87 -1.95 20.79
N ARG A 128 -14.03 -0.91 20.76
CA ARG A 128 -14.19 0.26 19.89
C ARG A 128 -13.51 0.17 18.53
N ILE A 129 -12.68 -0.86 18.33
CA ILE A 129 -11.92 -1.04 17.11
C ILE A 129 -12.55 -2.08 16.18
N VAL A 130 -12.80 -1.69 14.94
CA VAL A 130 -13.33 -2.58 13.90
C VAL A 130 -12.19 -3.36 13.26
N ARG A 131 -11.13 -2.65 12.82
CA ARG A 131 -9.89 -3.21 12.26
C ARG A 131 -8.70 -2.30 12.56
N CYS A 132 -7.53 -2.92 12.73
CA CYS A 132 -6.24 -2.24 12.78
C CYS A 132 -5.38 -2.71 11.61
N LEU A 133 -4.92 -1.80 10.76
CA LEU A 133 -4.00 -2.12 9.67
C LEU A 133 -2.63 -1.54 10.02
N THR A 134 -1.64 -2.41 10.13
CA THR A 134 -0.26 -1.97 10.43
C THR A 134 0.67 -2.26 9.25
N ALA A 135 1.47 -1.26 8.88
CA ALA A 135 2.64 -1.46 8.01
C ALA A 135 3.88 -1.93 8.78
N ASN A 136 3.83 -1.96 10.10
CA ASN A 136 4.88 -2.51 10.93
C ASN A 136 4.80 -4.04 10.89
N PHE A 137 5.94 -4.69 11.05
CA PHE A 137 6.05 -6.15 10.96
C PHE A 137 6.62 -6.78 12.23
N GLU A 138 6.93 -5.97 13.24
CA GLU A 138 7.47 -6.40 14.52
C GLU A 138 6.43 -7.03 15.43
N GLY A 139 5.16 -6.66 15.22
CA GLY A 139 3.99 -7.23 15.90
C GLY A 139 3.74 -6.65 17.29
N LEU A 140 4.00 -5.36 17.50
CA LEU A 140 3.72 -4.65 18.76
C LEU A 140 2.22 -4.37 18.94
N GLU A 141 1.49 -4.31 17.84
CA GLU A 141 0.06 -4.01 17.78
C GLU A 141 -0.83 -5.21 18.18
N VAL A 142 -0.23 -6.39 18.34
CA VAL A 142 -0.94 -7.64 18.67
C VAL A 142 -0.40 -8.16 20.00
N ASP A 143 -1.20 -7.99 21.05
CA ASP A 143 -0.85 -8.48 22.39
C ASP A 143 -1.49 -9.85 22.65
N THR A 144 -2.79 -9.97 22.40
CA THR A 144 -3.56 -11.20 22.59
C THR A 144 -3.81 -11.97 21.29
N ALA A 145 -4.29 -13.20 21.42
CA ALA A 145 -4.74 -13.99 20.27
C ALA A 145 -6.03 -13.44 19.65
N GLU A 146 -6.86 -12.74 20.43
CA GLU A 146 -8.11 -12.14 19.96
C GLU A 146 -7.81 -10.91 19.08
N ASP A 147 -6.88 -10.06 19.51
CA ASP A 147 -6.38 -8.91 18.74
C ASP A 147 -5.88 -9.34 17.35
N SER A 148 -5.28 -10.54 17.27
CA SER A 148 -4.72 -11.08 16.03
C SER A 148 -5.76 -11.27 14.91
N SER A 149 -7.06 -11.32 15.23
CA SER A 149 -8.12 -11.41 14.22
C SER A 149 -8.54 -10.04 13.65
N GLN A 150 -8.32 -8.97 14.43
CA GLN A 150 -8.67 -7.59 14.06
C GLN A 150 -7.48 -6.81 13.50
N VAL A 151 -6.25 -7.26 13.79
CA VAL A 151 -5.01 -6.66 13.27
C VAL A 151 -4.57 -7.32 11.97
N ILE A 152 -4.40 -6.52 10.92
CA ILE A 152 -3.91 -6.92 9.61
C ILE A 152 -2.51 -6.32 9.40
N CYS A 153 -1.50 -7.19 9.31
CA CYS A 153 -0.13 -6.80 8.99
C CYS A 153 0.04 -6.66 7.47
N MET A 154 -0.15 -5.44 6.96
CA MET A 154 -0.13 -5.13 5.51
C MET A 154 1.21 -5.46 4.85
N CYS A 155 2.32 -5.31 5.58
CA CYS A 155 3.67 -5.59 5.08
C CYS A 155 4.19 -6.97 5.51
N GLY A 156 3.30 -7.86 5.94
CA GLY A 156 3.65 -9.17 6.48
C GLY A 156 4.05 -9.13 7.95
N ASP A 157 4.38 -10.30 8.50
CA ASP A 157 4.59 -10.50 9.93
C ASP A 157 5.95 -11.18 10.16
N ASN A 158 6.85 -10.49 10.86
CA ASN A 158 8.17 -11.03 11.19
C ASN A 158 8.04 -12.28 12.07
N ARG A 159 6.98 -12.46 12.85
CA ARG A 159 6.77 -13.67 13.68
C ARG A 159 6.55 -14.92 12.83
N ILE A 160 6.21 -14.77 11.54
CA ILE A 160 6.04 -15.85 10.58
C ILE A 160 7.28 -15.95 9.69
N LEU A 161 7.72 -17.18 9.42
CA LEU A 161 8.82 -17.50 8.51
C LEU A 161 8.30 -18.23 7.27
N ARG A 162 8.77 -17.85 6.08
CA ARG A 162 8.47 -18.53 4.81
C ARG A 162 9.73 -18.78 4.00
N CYS A 163 9.71 -19.80 3.16
CA CYS A 163 10.71 -19.95 2.09
C CYS A 163 10.14 -19.47 0.75
N CYS A 164 10.96 -19.39 -0.29
CA CYS A 164 10.55 -18.94 -1.63
C CYS A 164 9.73 -19.98 -2.43
N THR A 165 9.26 -21.03 -1.77
CA THR A 165 8.37 -22.02 -2.42
C THR A 165 6.96 -21.42 -2.49
N PRO A 166 6.32 -21.35 -3.67
CA PRO A 166 5.03 -20.66 -3.83
C PRO A 166 3.92 -21.16 -2.90
N SER A 167 3.91 -22.46 -2.59
CA SER A 167 2.93 -23.10 -1.70
C SER A 167 3.37 -23.18 -0.24
N CYS A 168 4.39 -22.42 0.18
CA CYS A 168 4.85 -22.43 1.56
C CYS A 168 3.79 -21.81 2.47
N VAL A 169 3.23 -22.63 3.38
CA VAL A 169 2.25 -22.21 4.39
C VAL A 169 2.83 -21.24 5.42
N GLY A 170 4.14 -21.31 5.65
CA GLY A 170 4.86 -20.56 6.66
C GLY A 170 4.93 -21.27 8.01
N ILE A 171 5.81 -20.79 8.88
CA ILE A 171 6.09 -21.34 10.20
C ILE A 171 6.04 -20.21 11.23
N ASP A 172 5.24 -20.38 12.28
CA ASP A 172 5.21 -19.43 13.39
C ASP A 172 6.42 -19.66 14.32
N THR A 173 7.20 -18.61 14.54
CA THR A 173 8.36 -18.61 15.45
C THR A 173 7.98 -18.80 16.92
N ARG A 174 6.73 -18.52 17.32
CA ARG A 174 6.22 -18.74 18.68
C ARG A 174 6.13 -20.23 19.01
N THR A 175 5.74 -21.05 18.03
CA THR A 175 5.61 -22.50 18.20
C THR A 175 6.91 -23.26 17.90
N HIS A 176 7.85 -22.64 17.19
CA HIS A 176 9.12 -23.25 16.78
C HIS A 176 10.32 -22.52 17.37
N VAL A 177 10.46 -22.58 18.69
CA VAL A 177 11.51 -21.85 19.45
C VAL A 177 12.93 -22.25 19.01
N ASP A 178 13.16 -23.50 18.65
CA ASP A 178 14.48 -23.97 18.19
C ASP A 178 14.88 -23.33 16.85
N ILE A 179 13.93 -23.12 15.94
CA ILE A 179 14.16 -22.39 14.69
C ILE A 179 14.54 -20.95 15.02
N HIS A 180 13.78 -20.30 15.91
CA HIS A 180 14.09 -18.93 16.34
C HIS A 180 15.51 -18.81 16.92
N ARG A 181 15.90 -19.75 17.80
CA ARG A 181 17.25 -19.80 18.39
C ARG A 181 18.33 -19.97 17.31
N SER A 182 18.12 -20.85 16.35
CA SER A 182 19.06 -21.08 15.25
C SER A 182 19.27 -19.81 14.42
N LEU A 183 18.18 -19.10 14.09
CA LEU A 183 18.26 -17.81 13.38
C LEU A 183 19.02 -16.76 14.21
N GLN A 184 18.83 -16.70 15.53
CA GLN A 184 19.58 -15.78 16.41
C GLN A 184 21.08 -16.08 16.43
N MET A 185 21.47 -17.34 16.28
CA MET A 185 22.89 -17.73 16.17
C MET A 185 23.50 -17.36 14.81
N GLY A 186 22.69 -16.90 13.85
CA GLY A 186 23.13 -16.59 12.49
C GLY A 186 23.19 -17.82 11.59
N GLU A 187 22.34 -18.81 11.85
CA GLU A 187 22.23 -19.99 10.99
C GLU A 187 21.13 -19.81 9.94
N THR A 188 21.32 -20.43 8.78
CA THR A 188 20.28 -20.60 7.77
C THR A 188 19.49 -21.87 8.06
N VAL A 189 18.18 -21.71 8.22
CA VAL A 189 17.29 -22.84 8.52
C VAL A 189 16.52 -23.24 7.27
N THR A 190 16.53 -24.53 6.93
CA THR A 190 15.73 -25.05 5.81
C THR A 190 14.28 -25.27 6.24
N CYS A 191 13.34 -24.90 5.38
CA CYS A 191 11.92 -25.15 5.57
C CYS A 191 11.61 -26.65 5.46
N ALA A 192 11.42 -27.33 6.60
CA ALA A 192 11.18 -28.77 6.65
C ALA A 192 9.96 -29.20 5.79
N PRO A 193 8.77 -28.57 5.90
CA PRO A 193 7.60 -28.97 5.10
C PRO A 193 7.85 -28.92 3.59
N CYS A 194 8.44 -27.82 3.10
CA CYS A 194 8.73 -27.66 1.68
C CYS A 194 9.87 -28.57 1.21
N ASN A 195 10.84 -28.86 2.07
CA ASN A 195 11.97 -29.74 1.75
C ASN A 195 11.56 -31.21 1.70
N GLU A 196 10.66 -31.64 2.58
CA GLU A 196 10.06 -32.97 2.56
C GLU A 196 9.18 -33.17 1.32
N ALA A 197 8.31 -32.20 1.01
CA ALA A 197 7.48 -32.23 -0.19
C ALA A 197 8.35 -32.38 -1.47
N ALA A 198 9.45 -31.63 -1.57
CA ALA A 198 10.37 -31.72 -2.70
C ALA A 198 11.11 -33.06 -2.81
N ARG A 199 11.31 -33.79 -1.71
CA ARG A 199 11.94 -35.13 -1.74
C ARG A 199 11.02 -36.19 -2.34
N SER A 200 9.71 -35.99 -2.19
CA SER A 200 8.68 -36.95 -2.62
C SER A 200 8.43 -36.94 -4.13
N THR A 201 8.65 -35.81 -4.81
CA THR A 201 8.46 -35.65 -6.27
C THR A 201 9.79 -35.72 -7.03
N ARG A 202 9.95 -36.71 -7.91
CA ARG A 202 11.17 -36.94 -8.72
C ARG A 202 11.55 -35.74 -9.61
N SER A 203 10.57 -34.92 -10.02
CA SER A 203 10.73 -33.70 -10.84
C SER A 203 11.20 -32.46 -10.07
N GLN A 204 10.96 -32.38 -8.75
CA GLN A 204 11.40 -31.24 -7.93
C GLN A 204 12.83 -31.38 -7.40
N ARG A 205 13.42 -32.58 -7.45
CA ARG A 205 14.82 -32.83 -7.10
C ARG A 205 15.81 -32.05 -7.97
N GLN A 206 15.41 -31.60 -9.16
CA GLN A 206 16.30 -30.97 -10.15
C GLN A 206 16.13 -29.44 -10.31
N LEU A 207 15.17 -28.78 -9.66
CA LEU A 207 14.73 -27.42 -10.07
C LEU A 207 14.90 -26.28 -9.05
N GLY A 208 15.39 -26.52 -7.83
CA GLY A 208 15.49 -25.46 -6.81
C GLY A 208 16.84 -25.43 -6.09
N LEU A 209 17.57 -24.32 -6.24
CA LEU A 209 18.73 -23.97 -5.42
C LEU A 209 18.38 -24.14 -3.92
N PRO A 210 19.26 -24.68 -3.06
CA PRO A 210 19.01 -24.80 -1.62
C PRO A 210 18.49 -23.50 -0.97
N ALA A 211 19.01 -22.35 -1.43
CA ALA A 211 18.58 -21.01 -1.05
C ALA A 211 17.07 -20.75 -1.18
N THR A 212 16.39 -21.39 -2.14
CA THR A 212 14.93 -21.25 -2.31
C THR A 212 14.14 -21.84 -1.15
N ARG A 213 14.72 -22.80 -0.43
CA ARG A 213 14.08 -23.51 0.69
C ARG A 213 14.53 -23.00 2.06
N PHE A 214 15.45 -22.06 2.13
CA PHE A 214 15.78 -21.39 3.40
C PHE A 214 14.63 -20.51 3.86
N LEU A 215 14.34 -20.60 5.16
CA LEU A 215 13.37 -19.79 5.86
C LEU A 215 13.87 -18.35 5.97
N ARG A 216 12.92 -17.44 5.80
CA ARG A 216 13.11 -16.00 5.89
C ARG A 216 11.87 -15.39 6.56
N PRO A 217 11.97 -14.24 7.25
CA PRO A 217 10.80 -13.48 7.69
C PRO A 217 9.78 -13.28 6.57
N ALA A 218 8.50 -13.51 6.86
CA ALA A 218 7.40 -13.34 5.92
C ALA A 218 6.98 -11.86 5.84
N ILE A 219 7.92 -11.01 5.43
CA ILE A 219 7.77 -9.55 5.37
C ILE A 219 8.06 -9.03 3.96
N TYR A 220 7.43 -7.90 3.62
CA TYR A 220 7.33 -7.35 2.28
C TYR A 220 7.49 -5.83 2.29
N LEU A 221 7.90 -5.27 1.15
CA LEU A 221 7.94 -3.81 0.95
C LEU A 221 6.65 -3.25 0.34
N THR A 222 5.80 -4.12 -0.19
CA THR A 222 4.53 -3.80 -0.81
C THR A 222 3.44 -4.62 -0.14
N ILE A 223 2.20 -4.17 -0.25
CA ILE A 223 1.06 -4.92 0.26
C ILE A 223 0.89 -6.24 -0.54
N PRO A 224 0.37 -7.31 0.07
CA PRO A 224 0.02 -8.55 -0.63
C PRO A 224 -1.10 -8.31 -1.66
N ASN A 225 -1.15 -9.19 -2.67
CA ASN A 225 -2.15 -9.16 -3.74
C ASN A 225 -3.60 -9.07 -3.24
N ASP A 226 -3.93 -9.70 -2.10
CA ASP A 226 -5.29 -9.73 -1.56
C ASP A 226 -5.77 -8.36 -1.03
N LEU A 227 -4.86 -7.40 -0.84
CA LEU A 227 -5.15 -6.02 -0.42
C LEU A 227 -5.26 -5.02 -1.59
N TYR A 228 -4.97 -5.43 -2.83
CA TYR A 228 -5.17 -4.59 -4.01
C TYR A 228 -6.64 -4.61 -4.50
N PRO A 229 -7.03 -3.67 -5.38
CA PRO A 229 -8.37 -3.65 -5.99
C PRO A 229 -8.84 -5.00 -6.53
N GLY A 230 -9.97 -5.47 -5.99
CA GLY A 230 -10.58 -6.76 -6.34
C GLY A 230 -10.04 -7.96 -5.54
N GLY A 231 -9.14 -7.73 -4.59
CA GLY A 231 -8.68 -8.73 -3.63
C GLY A 231 -9.73 -9.01 -2.54
N ASN A 232 -9.76 -10.25 -2.04
CA ASN A 232 -10.73 -10.66 -1.03
C ASN A 232 -10.60 -9.87 0.28
N LEU A 233 -9.35 -9.64 0.72
CA LEU A 233 -9.10 -8.94 1.98
C LEU A 233 -9.40 -7.44 1.86
N GLN A 234 -9.12 -6.85 0.70
CA GLN A 234 -9.53 -5.46 0.40
C GLN A 234 -11.06 -5.31 0.46
N ALA A 235 -11.81 -6.23 -0.17
CA ALA A 235 -13.27 -6.19 -0.12
C ALA A 235 -13.82 -6.33 1.30
N GLU A 236 -13.24 -7.21 2.13
CA GLU A 236 -13.57 -7.33 3.55
C GLU A 236 -13.31 -6.03 4.31
N LEU A 237 -12.14 -5.41 4.09
CA LEU A 237 -11.74 -4.16 4.72
C LEU A 237 -12.66 -3.00 4.35
N ILE A 238 -13.03 -2.88 3.07
CA ILE A 238 -13.99 -1.86 2.62
C ILE A 238 -15.37 -2.11 3.27
N ALA A 239 -15.82 -3.36 3.34
CA ALA A 239 -17.08 -3.69 4.02
C ALA A 239 -17.03 -3.32 5.52
N ALA A 240 -15.89 -3.57 6.18
CA ALA A 240 -15.66 -3.19 7.57
C ALA A 240 -15.57 -1.67 7.76
N ALA A 241 -14.93 -0.94 6.84
CA ALA A 241 -14.87 0.52 6.84
C ALA A 241 -16.27 1.14 6.79
N GLY A 242 -17.21 0.50 6.09
CA GLY A 242 -18.62 0.88 6.09
C GLY A 242 -19.34 0.70 7.42
N GLN A 243 -18.67 0.33 8.51
CA GLN A 243 -19.20 0.30 9.89
C GLN A 243 -18.54 1.33 10.80
N CYS A 244 -17.51 2.03 10.31
CA CYS A 244 -16.70 2.93 11.12
C CYS A 244 -17.19 4.38 11.01
N GLU A 245 -17.00 5.12 12.10
CA GLU A 245 -17.22 6.56 12.21
C GLU A 245 -15.89 7.34 12.08
N LEU A 246 -14.76 6.66 12.30
CA LEU A 246 -13.44 7.27 12.27
C LEU A 246 -12.41 6.35 11.62
N LEU A 247 -11.64 6.90 10.69
CA LEU A 247 -10.35 6.36 10.26
C LEU A 247 -9.21 7.16 10.90
N LEU A 248 -8.49 6.51 11.81
CA LEU A 248 -7.33 7.11 12.48
C LEU A 248 -6.03 6.62 11.83
N VAL A 249 -5.36 7.49 11.09
CA VAL A 249 -4.08 7.21 10.41
C VAL A 249 -2.94 7.82 11.23
N VAL A 250 -2.10 6.99 11.86
CA VAL A 250 -1.08 7.45 12.83
C VAL A 250 0.32 7.01 12.43
N GLY A 251 1.25 7.96 12.30
CA GLY A 251 2.67 7.66 12.05
C GLY A 251 2.90 6.84 10.78
N PHE A 252 2.02 7.00 9.79
CA PHE A 252 1.95 6.15 8.61
C PHE A 252 2.39 6.89 7.35
N SER A 253 3.26 6.29 6.53
CA SER A 253 3.74 6.94 5.33
C SER A 253 2.80 6.74 4.13
N LEU A 254 2.19 7.83 3.67
CA LEU A 254 1.35 7.87 2.48
C LEU A 254 2.15 7.94 1.15
N LYS A 255 3.47 7.74 1.20
CA LYS A 255 4.34 7.84 0.01
C LYS A 255 4.11 6.69 -0.97
N SER A 256 3.85 5.47 -0.45
CA SER A 256 3.58 4.30 -1.27
C SER A 256 2.20 4.42 -1.93
N THR A 257 2.12 4.29 -3.27
CA THR A 257 0.83 4.42 -3.95
C THR A 257 -0.14 3.34 -3.53
N ASP A 258 0.31 2.09 -3.49
CA ASP A 258 -0.55 0.95 -3.13
C ASP A 258 -1.19 1.12 -1.73
N MET A 259 -0.44 1.71 -0.79
CA MET A 259 -0.95 2.02 0.54
C MET A 259 -1.90 3.21 0.55
N PHE A 260 -1.60 4.25 -0.23
CA PHE A 260 -2.47 5.41 -0.35
C PHE A 260 -3.79 5.05 -1.02
N ASP A 261 -3.77 4.21 -2.05
CA ASP A 261 -4.97 3.73 -2.75
C ASP A 261 -5.88 2.97 -1.78
N LEU A 262 -5.32 2.12 -0.91
CA LEU A 262 -6.09 1.48 0.15
C LEU A 262 -6.67 2.49 1.15
N VAL A 263 -5.89 3.48 1.60
CA VAL A 263 -6.39 4.55 2.49
C VAL A 263 -7.55 5.31 1.83
N TYR A 264 -7.43 5.60 0.54
CA TYR A 264 -8.47 6.26 -0.26
C TYR A 264 -9.77 5.46 -0.27
N ASP A 265 -9.71 4.17 -0.58
CA ASP A 265 -10.90 3.29 -0.63
C ASP A 265 -11.61 3.22 0.73
N LEU A 266 -10.84 3.13 1.83
CA LEU A 266 -11.36 3.08 3.19
C LEU A 266 -11.97 4.44 3.60
N ALA A 267 -11.27 5.53 3.31
CA ALA A 267 -11.72 6.90 3.57
C ALA A 267 -13.04 7.18 2.84
N SER A 268 -13.10 6.91 1.53
CA SER A 268 -14.30 7.09 0.72
C SER A 268 -15.48 6.34 1.33
N LYS A 269 -15.27 5.14 1.86
CA LYS A 269 -16.34 4.34 2.44
C LYS A 269 -16.82 4.85 3.80
N ILE A 270 -15.92 5.40 4.61
CA ILE A 270 -16.24 6.00 5.91
C ILE A 270 -16.98 7.34 5.71
N HIS A 271 -16.58 8.12 4.72
CA HIS A 271 -17.24 9.38 4.36
C HIS A 271 -18.69 9.20 3.89
N GLU A 272 -19.06 8.05 3.30
CA GLU A 272 -20.46 7.73 2.96
C GLU A 272 -21.39 7.73 4.19
N ARG A 273 -20.85 7.54 5.40
CA ARG A 273 -21.58 7.60 6.68
C ARG A 273 -21.30 8.87 7.48
N TYR A 274 -20.78 9.92 6.86
CA TYR A 274 -20.39 11.15 7.55
C TYR A 274 -19.34 10.95 8.66
N GLY A 275 -18.61 9.83 8.61
CA GLY A 275 -17.42 9.63 9.45
C GLY A 275 -16.26 10.51 9.02
N ALA A 276 -15.20 10.53 9.82
CA ALA A 276 -14.03 11.37 9.59
C ALA A 276 -12.75 10.57 9.37
N VAL A 277 -11.79 11.18 8.69
CA VAL A 277 -10.44 10.64 8.47
C VAL A 277 -9.42 11.62 9.04
N ILE A 278 -8.68 11.14 10.04
CA ILE A 278 -7.68 11.92 10.78
C ILE A 278 -6.31 11.33 10.55
N TYR A 279 -5.39 12.16 10.07
CA TYR A 279 -3.98 11.83 9.92
C TYR A 279 -3.15 12.52 10.99
N ILE A 280 -2.38 11.76 11.76
CA ILE A 280 -1.55 12.24 12.86
C ILE A 280 -0.09 11.87 12.58
N ASP A 281 0.72 12.88 12.31
CA ASP A 281 2.16 12.74 12.14
C ASP A 281 2.84 14.09 12.38
N PRO A 282 3.98 14.15 13.09
CA PRO A 282 4.74 15.39 13.23
C PRO A 282 5.30 15.89 11.88
N GLU A 283 5.55 14.98 10.93
CA GLU A 283 6.00 15.32 9.59
C GLU A 283 4.80 15.75 8.72
N PRO A 284 4.95 16.77 7.86
CA PRO A 284 3.90 17.14 6.94
C PRO A 284 3.64 16.05 5.90
N ILE A 285 2.41 15.97 5.41
CA ILE A 285 2.08 15.08 4.28
C ILE A 285 2.84 15.57 3.04
N GLN A 286 3.71 14.71 2.50
CA GLN A 286 4.56 15.05 1.35
C GLN A 286 4.10 14.34 0.06
N GLY A 287 4.01 15.09 -1.04
CA GLY A 287 3.96 14.55 -2.40
C GLY A 287 2.69 13.79 -2.79
N ARG A 288 1.57 14.02 -2.08
CA ARG A 288 0.25 13.44 -2.37
C ARG A 288 -0.84 14.49 -2.20
N ASN A 289 -1.82 14.46 -3.10
CA ASN A 289 -3.05 15.20 -2.90
C ASN A 289 -3.96 14.37 -1.99
N THR A 290 -4.21 14.87 -0.79
CA THR A 290 -5.07 14.22 0.22
C THR A 290 -6.45 14.85 0.31
N LYS A 291 -6.76 15.78 -0.60
CA LYS A 291 -8.07 16.38 -0.73
C LYS A 291 -9.12 15.28 -0.92
N HIS A 292 -10.23 15.39 -0.20
CA HIS A 292 -11.31 14.40 -0.17
C HIS A 292 -10.94 13.05 0.46
N VAL A 293 -9.73 12.90 1.01
CA VAL A 293 -9.28 11.67 1.67
C VAL A 293 -9.08 11.91 3.15
N ILE A 294 -8.34 12.96 3.51
CA ILE A 294 -8.01 13.29 4.89
C ILE A 294 -8.70 14.61 5.23
N ASP A 295 -9.56 14.57 6.24
CA ASP A 295 -10.29 15.74 6.72
C ASP A 295 -9.40 16.60 7.62
N PHE A 296 -8.68 15.94 8.53
CA PHE A 296 -7.79 16.58 9.49
C PHE A 296 -6.39 16.00 9.42
N HIS A 297 -5.39 16.85 9.18
CA HIS A 297 -3.99 16.52 9.42
C HIS A 297 -3.54 17.23 10.70
N LEU A 298 -3.27 16.44 11.74
CA LEU A 298 -2.74 16.89 13.01
C LEU A 298 -1.21 16.79 12.97
N GLN A 299 -0.56 17.93 12.69
CA GLN A 299 0.89 18.05 12.71
C GLN A 299 1.39 18.27 14.14
N VAL A 300 1.41 17.18 14.89
CA VAL A 300 1.69 17.16 16.34
C VAL A 300 2.58 15.97 16.70
N ASP A 301 3.21 16.02 17.87
CA ASP A 301 3.86 14.83 18.41
C ASP A 301 2.81 13.75 18.70
N VAL A 302 3.05 12.53 18.18
CA VAL A 302 2.10 11.41 18.28
C VAL A 302 1.89 11.02 19.74
N GLU A 303 2.95 10.95 20.53
CA GLU A 303 2.88 10.46 21.90
C GLU A 303 2.17 11.47 22.81
N GLU A 304 2.50 12.76 22.69
CA GLU A 304 1.82 13.82 23.44
C GLU A 304 0.33 13.91 23.10
N PHE A 305 -0.01 13.85 21.81
CA PHE A 305 -1.40 13.94 21.38
C PHE A 305 -2.24 12.75 21.85
N LEU A 306 -1.74 11.53 21.72
CA LEU A 306 -2.48 10.34 22.13
C LEU A 306 -2.57 10.21 23.66
N ALA A 307 -1.63 10.77 24.42
CA ALA A 307 -1.78 10.91 25.87
C ALA A 307 -2.97 11.82 26.23
N ARG A 308 -3.20 12.91 25.48
CA ARG A 308 -4.37 13.78 25.66
C ARG A 308 -5.68 13.09 25.33
N VAL A 309 -5.70 12.26 24.28
CA VAL A 309 -6.88 11.43 23.93
C VAL A 309 -7.20 10.47 25.06
N GLN A 310 -6.22 9.74 25.58
CA GLN A 310 -6.43 8.82 26.71
C GLN A 310 -6.93 9.55 27.95
N TYR A 311 -6.35 10.71 28.28
CA TYR A 311 -6.84 11.55 29.37
C TYR A 311 -8.31 11.95 29.17
N ALA A 312 -8.69 12.34 27.94
CA ALA A 312 -10.07 12.66 27.62
C ALA A 312 -11.02 11.46 27.69
N MET A 313 -10.54 10.23 27.42
CA MET A 313 -11.32 9.00 27.62
C MET A 313 -11.56 8.68 29.11
N ASP A 314 -10.67 9.14 30.01
CA ASP A 314 -10.82 8.96 31.47
C ASP A 314 -11.72 10.01 32.12
N GLU A 315 -11.80 11.21 31.54
CA GLU A 315 -12.63 12.30 32.05
C GLU A 315 -14.14 12.03 31.79
N PRO A 316 -14.96 11.92 32.85
CA PRO A 316 -16.41 11.75 32.71
C PRO A 316 -17.03 12.95 31.98
N TRP A 317 -17.91 12.66 31.02
CA TRP A 317 -18.71 13.62 30.25
C TRP A 317 -19.71 14.40 31.15
N VAL A 318 -19.23 15.23 32.09
CA VAL A 318 -20.13 15.95 33.03
C VAL A 318 -19.87 17.47 33.06
N LEU A 319 -18.84 17.98 32.38
CA LEU A 319 -18.42 19.39 32.57
C LEU A 319 -18.52 20.34 31.37
N LEU A 320 -19.13 19.97 30.23
CA LEU A 320 -19.25 20.88 29.07
C LEU A 320 -20.68 21.27 28.62
N GLN A 321 -21.74 20.85 29.32
CA GLN A 321 -23.11 21.38 29.08
C GLN A 321 -23.42 22.72 29.78
N LYS A 322 -22.45 23.64 29.87
CA LYS A 322 -22.75 25.02 30.25
C LYS A 322 -22.12 26.02 29.29
N GLN A 323 -22.68 26.09 28.10
CA GLN A 323 -23.06 27.36 27.48
C GLN A 323 -24.14 27.10 26.42
N PRO A 324 -25.39 27.57 26.62
CA PRO A 324 -26.40 27.48 25.58
C PRO A 324 -26.02 28.45 24.45
N LEU A 325 -25.72 27.89 23.29
CA LEU A 325 -25.87 28.62 22.02
C LEU A 325 -27.36 28.97 21.92
N THR A 326 -27.60 30.25 21.69
CA THR A 326 -28.90 30.92 21.76
C THR A 326 -29.99 30.18 20.98
N ASP A 327 -31.14 29.99 21.64
CA ASP A 327 -32.45 29.70 21.03
C ASP A 327 -32.65 30.56 19.78
N ASP A 328 -32.79 29.91 18.63
CA ASP A 328 -33.76 30.23 17.58
C ASP A 328 -33.46 29.33 16.37
N MET A 329 -34.13 28.18 16.27
CA MET A 329 -34.65 27.69 14.98
C MET A 329 -35.59 26.50 15.16
N ASP A 330 -36.73 26.61 14.49
CA ASP A 330 -37.94 25.83 14.63
C ASP A 330 -37.78 24.30 14.52
N THR A 331 -38.51 23.64 15.40
CA THR A 331 -38.83 22.21 15.37
C THR A 331 -39.65 21.84 14.14
N HIS A 332 -39.08 21.02 13.26
CA HIS A 332 -39.83 20.04 12.49
C HIS A 332 -39.16 18.67 12.60
N SER A 333 -39.82 17.81 13.38
CA SER A 333 -39.55 16.38 13.50
C SER A 333 -39.80 15.67 12.17
N ASP A 334 -38.86 14.81 11.77
CA ASP A 334 -39.11 13.40 11.43
C ASP A 334 -37.76 12.69 11.19
N ASP A 335 -37.59 11.53 11.83
CA ASP A 335 -36.47 10.56 11.81
C ASP A 335 -35.39 10.71 12.91
N ASP A 336 -35.08 9.59 13.58
CA ASP A 336 -34.33 9.42 14.84
C ASP A 336 -32.83 9.82 14.77
N GLY A 337 -32.55 11.09 14.48
CA GLY A 337 -31.19 11.62 14.30
C GLY A 337 -30.50 12.00 15.62
N VAL A 338 -29.68 11.09 16.16
CA VAL A 338 -28.51 11.54 16.94
C VAL A 338 -27.65 12.37 15.96
N PRO A 339 -27.30 13.63 16.28
CA PRO A 339 -26.40 14.40 15.44
C PRO A 339 -25.09 13.62 15.27
N ASP A 340 -24.69 13.36 14.03
CA ASP A 340 -23.40 12.73 13.74
C ASP A 340 -22.32 13.64 14.32
N GLN A 341 -21.66 13.21 15.39
CA GLN A 341 -20.69 14.06 16.11
C GLN A 341 -19.59 14.54 15.16
N TRP A 342 -19.18 13.68 14.22
CA TRP A 342 -18.24 14.05 13.18
C TRP A 342 -18.83 15.01 12.13
N TYR A 343 -20.13 14.92 11.81
CA TYR A 343 -20.78 15.88 10.91
C TYR A 343 -20.72 17.31 11.49
N GLU A 344 -20.98 17.49 12.79
CA GLU A 344 -20.88 18.80 13.43
C GLU A 344 -19.43 19.30 13.49
N VAL A 345 -18.49 18.42 13.81
CA VAL A 345 -17.06 18.77 13.81
C VAL A 345 -16.63 19.15 12.39
N LEU A 346 -17.01 18.39 11.36
CA LEU A 346 -16.65 18.64 9.97
C LEU A 346 -17.29 19.92 9.42
N ASN A 347 -18.56 20.20 9.73
CA ASN A 347 -19.34 21.29 9.12
C ASN A 347 -19.46 22.58 9.93
N ASN A 348 -19.04 22.61 11.20
CA ASN A 348 -18.97 23.88 11.93
C ASN A 348 -17.96 24.83 11.26
N ASP A 349 -18.48 25.92 10.69
CA ASP A 349 -17.77 26.94 9.92
C ASP A 349 -16.66 27.60 10.75
N VAL A 350 -15.43 27.12 10.55
CA VAL A 350 -14.21 27.92 10.73
C VAL A 350 -13.53 27.93 9.38
N GLN A 351 -13.21 29.13 8.88
CA GLN A 351 -12.46 29.30 7.63
C GLN A 351 -11.22 28.40 7.67
N ALA A 352 -10.99 27.64 6.61
CA ALA A 352 -9.75 26.89 6.44
C ALA A 352 -8.59 27.88 6.55
N THR A 353 -7.90 27.92 7.69
CA THR A 353 -6.67 28.67 7.84
C THR A 353 -5.60 27.90 7.08
N SER A 354 -5.35 28.33 5.84
CA SER A 354 -4.18 27.90 5.09
C SER A 354 -2.95 28.30 5.89
N SER A 355 -2.09 27.33 6.22
CA SER A 355 -0.74 27.60 6.72
C SER A 355 -0.08 28.72 5.91
N THR A 356 0.46 29.73 6.60
CA THR A 356 1.35 30.74 5.97
C THR A 356 2.76 30.20 5.73
N GLU A 357 3.10 29.05 6.31
CA GLU A 357 4.32 28.33 5.97
C GLU A 357 4.06 27.58 4.67
N ASP A 358 4.84 27.92 3.63
CA ASP A 358 4.91 27.12 2.41
C ASP A 358 5.19 25.66 2.84
N PRO A 359 4.37 24.69 2.42
CA PRO A 359 4.61 23.29 2.74
C PRO A 359 6.07 22.95 2.44
N GLU A 360 6.77 22.33 3.40
CA GLU A 360 8.16 21.91 3.19
C GLU A 360 8.23 21.02 1.95
N PHE A 361 8.74 21.62 0.88
CA PHE A 361 8.84 21.12 -0.49
C PHE A 361 7.50 20.87 -1.22
N THR A 362 6.89 21.95 -1.73
CA THR A 362 6.01 21.95 -2.91
C THR A 362 6.77 21.70 -4.23
N GLY A 363 8.02 21.25 -4.14
CA GLY A 363 8.83 20.98 -5.32
C GLY A 363 8.29 19.82 -6.14
N PRO A 364 8.82 19.65 -7.37
CA PRO A 364 8.30 18.65 -8.29
C PRO A 364 8.45 17.24 -7.72
N VAL A 365 7.41 16.42 -7.88
CA VAL A 365 7.43 14.99 -7.55
C VAL A 365 6.99 14.16 -8.75
N CYS A 366 7.53 12.95 -8.86
CA CYS A 366 7.07 12.02 -9.88
C CYS A 366 5.60 11.66 -9.63
N ILE A 367 4.74 11.90 -10.62
CA ILE A 367 3.30 11.62 -10.52
C ILE A 367 2.97 10.13 -10.34
N LEU A 368 3.90 9.22 -10.66
CA LEU A 368 3.69 7.78 -10.57
C LEU A 368 4.18 7.14 -9.26
N CYS A 369 5.27 7.64 -8.69
CA CYS A 369 5.89 7.05 -7.48
C CYS A 369 6.19 8.05 -6.37
N SER A 370 5.81 9.32 -6.55
CA SER A 370 6.07 10.43 -5.63
C SER A 370 7.55 10.64 -5.29
N MET A 371 8.49 10.12 -6.11
CA MET A 371 9.91 10.42 -5.97
C MET A 371 10.14 11.93 -6.10
N SER A 372 10.81 12.51 -5.10
CA SER A 372 11.04 13.94 -4.97
C SER A 372 12.51 14.31 -5.14
N ILE A 373 13.25 13.57 -5.98
CA ILE A 373 14.67 13.82 -6.28
C ILE A 373 14.72 14.67 -7.55
N PRO A 374 14.92 16.00 -7.47
CA PRO A 374 14.79 16.89 -8.63
C PRO A 374 15.67 16.49 -9.81
N GLU A 375 16.88 15.99 -9.53
CA GLU A 375 17.87 15.55 -10.53
C GLU A 375 17.43 14.30 -11.30
N SER A 376 16.44 13.58 -10.78
CA SER A 376 15.88 12.38 -11.40
C SER A 376 14.46 12.61 -11.91
N LEU A 377 14.01 13.86 -12.04
CA LEU A 377 12.70 14.21 -12.55
C LEU A 377 12.78 14.86 -13.94
N ILE A 378 11.91 14.40 -14.83
CA ILE A 378 11.69 14.97 -16.15
C ILE A 378 10.30 15.60 -16.21
N ARG A 379 10.23 16.85 -16.68
CA ARG A 379 8.99 17.62 -16.78
C ARG A 379 8.36 17.45 -18.16
N CYS A 380 7.06 17.18 -18.21
CA CYS A 380 6.31 17.18 -19.45
C CYS A 380 6.16 18.59 -20.01
N SER A 381 6.50 18.79 -21.28
CA SER A 381 6.36 20.06 -21.99
C SER A 381 4.91 20.49 -22.21
N GLN A 382 3.94 19.56 -22.19
CA GLN A 382 2.53 19.86 -22.43
C GLN A 382 1.72 20.08 -21.16
N CYS A 383 1.69 19.11 -20.24
CA CYS A 383 0.90 19.21 -19.00
C CYS A 383 1.69 19.79 -17.81
N GLY A 384 3.02 19.90 -17.91
CA GLY A 384 3.86 20.43 -16.83
C GLY A 384 4.16 19.45 -15.70
N ASP A 385 3.65 18.22 -15.78
CA ASP A 385 3.86 17.18 -14.78
C ASP A 385 5.25 16.57 -14.78
N TYR A 386 5.64 15.97 -13.65
CA TYR A 386 6.96 15.38 -13.49
C TYR A 386 6.90 13.84 -13.42
N LEU A 387 7.85 13.18 -14.07
CA LEU A 387 8.06 11.72 -14.02
C LEU A 387 9.49 11.43 -13.60
N CYS A 388 9.75 10.34 -12.87
CA CYS A 388 11.13 9.98 -12.56
C CYS A 388 11.77 9.17 -13.68
N CYS A 389 13.01 9.53 -14.03
CA CYS A 389 13.81 8.86 -15.05
C CYS A 389 15.25 8.62 -14.56
N PRO A 390 15.97 7.66 -15.14
CA PRO A 390 17.37 7.40 -14.78
C PRO A 390 18.22 8.67 -14.84
N SER A 391 19.08 8.86 -13.84
CA SER A 391 20.04 9.98 -13.78
C SER A 391 21.46 9.47 -13.49
N GLU A 392 22.46 10.28 -13.84
CA GLU A 392 23.89 9.99 -13.59
C GLU A 392 24.22 9.86 -12.09
N PHE A 393 23.30 10.28 -11.21
CA PHE A 393 23.43 10.24 -9.76
C PHE A 393 22.94 8.93 -9.12
N ASP A 394 22.45 7.97 -9.91
CA ASP A 394 22.19 6.57 -9.49
C ASP A 394 22.91 5.55 -10.40
N PRO A 395 24.25 5.48 -10.33
CA PRO A 395 25.05 4.62 -11.20
C PRO A 395 24.87 3.11 -10.92
N ALA A 396 24.08 2.73 -9.91
CA ALA A 396 23.88 1.34 -9.52
C ALA A 396 22.61 0.70 -10.11
N GLY A 397 21.74 1.45 -10.79
CA GLY A 397 20.49 0.93 -11.39
C GLY A 397 19.55 0.28 -10.36
N LYS A 398 19.70 0.62 -9.07
CA LYS A 398 18.92 0.04 -7.98
C LYS A 398 17.52 0.64 -7.88
N SER A 399 17.34 1.87 -8.36
CA SER A 399 16.03 2.53 -8.38
C SER A 399 15.22 2.12 -9.60
N ARG A 400 14.01 1.60 -9.39
CA ARG A 400 13.06 1.34 -10.49
C ARG A 400 12.40 2.65 -10.91
N TYR A 401 12.96 3.32 -11.91
CA TYR A 401 12.40 4.54 -12.49
C TYR A 401 11.05 4.31 -13.17
N CYS A 402 10.18 5.31 -13.12
CA CYS A 402 8.86 5.27 -13.72
C CYS A 402 8.90 5.49 -15.23
N VAL A 403 9.91 6.18 -15.75
CA VAL A 403 10.15 6.34 -17.18
C VAL A 403 11.57 5.92 -17.49
N VAL A 404 11.75 4.99 -18.43
CA VAL A 404 13.05 4.67 -19.01
C VAL A 404 13.04 5.16 -20.45
N LEU A 405 13.77 6.25 -20.68
CA LEU A 405 13.86 6.87 -21.99
C LEU A 405 14.49 5.88 -22.97
N TYR A 406 13.84 5.73 -24.11
CA TYR A 406 14.25 4.83 -25.18
C TYR A 406 14.41 3.36 -24.77
N GLY A 407 13.70 2.91 -23.74
CA GLY A 407 13.81 1.55 -23.19
C GLY A 407 13.61 0.41 -24.20
N PHE A 408 12.99 0.68 -25.35
CA PHE A 408 12.78 -0.29 -26.43
C PHE A 408 13.78 -0.19 -27.60
N SER A 409 14.69 0.79 -27.57
CA SER A 409 15.61 1.10 -28.69
C SER A 409 16.95 0.35 -28.66
N GLY A 410 17.24 -0.38 -27.58
CA GLY A 410 18.53 -1.05 -27.37
C GLY A 410 19.73 -0.11 -27.18
N LYS A 411 19.54 1.22 -27.20
CA LYS A 411 20.59 2.20 -26.89
C LYS A 411 20.84 2.22 -25.39
N THR A 412 22.09 1.99 -24.97
CA THR A 412 22.49 2.01 -23.56
C THR A 412 22.34 3.40 -22.93
N GLU A 413 21.94 3.40 -21.65
CA GLU A 413 21.56 4.48 -20.72
C GLU A 413 22.44 5.73 -20.64
N LYS A 414 23.53 5.85 -21.40
CA LYS A 414 24.63 6.71 -20.98
C LYS A 414 24.53 8.19 -21.31
N GLN A 415 23.69 8.65 -22.22
CA GLN A 415 23.43 10.09 -22.38
C GLN A 415 22.04 10.31 -22.96
N VAL A 416 21.09 10.69 -22.11
CA VAL A 416 19.86 11.32 -22.57
C VAL A 416 20.26 12.71 -23.09
N ASP A 417 19.94 13.02 -24.34
CA ASP A 417 20.23 14.34 -24.90
C ASP A 417 19.35 15.41 -24.25
N GLN A 418 19.93 16.59 -23.97
CA GLN A 418 19.21 17.72 -23.37
C GLN A 418 17.98 18.15 -24.19
N ALA A 419 18.00 17.91 -25.51
CA ALA A 419 16.88 18.19 -26.39
C ALA A 419 15.66 17.28 -26.09
N THR A 420 15.88 16.01 -25.76
CA THR A 420 14.79 15.10 -25.36
C THR A 420 14.29 15.40 -23.96
N VAL A 421 15.17 15.78 -23.03
CA VAL A 421 14.76 16.22 -21.70
C VAL A 421 13.89 17.49 -21.78
N GLY A 422 14.29 18.46 -22.59
CA GLY A 422 13.57 19.73 -22.76
C GLY A 422 12.22 19.60 -23.49
N ASN A 423 12.06 18.61 -24.36
CA ASN A 423 10.84 18.41 -25.17
C ASN A 423 10.01 17.20 -24.75
N PHE A 424 10.30 16.60 -23.59
CA PHE A 424 9.63 15.37 -23.15
C PHE A 424 8.11 15.55 -23.08
N VAL A 425 7.39 14.62 -23.73
CA VAL A 425 5.94 14.53 -23.67
C VAL A 425 5.60 13.26 -22.88
N CYS A 426 4.80 13.39 -21.82
CA CYS A 426 4.38 12.25 -21.01
C CYS A 426 3.46 11.32 -21.83
N PRO A 427 3.28 10.05 -21.43
CA PRO A 427 2.43 9.12 -22.18
C PRO A 427 0.98 9.59 -22.32
N TRP A 428 0.46 10.38 -21.37
CA TRP A 428 -0.91 10.91 -21.44
C TRP A 428 -1.07 12.08 -22.41
N CYS A 429 -0.01 12.85 -22.65
CA CYS A 429 0.00 13.95 -23.61
C CYS A 429 0.47 13.51 -25.00
N TRP A 430 0.86 12.23 -25.14
CA TRP A 430 1.36 11.71 -26.40
C TRP A 430 0.23 11.53 -27.40
N ASN A 431 0.33 12.20 -28.55
CA ASN A 431 -0.63 12.00 -29.63
C ASN A 431 -0.31 10.69 -30.37
N HIS A 432 -0.93 9.60 -29.93
CA HIS A 432 -0.75 8.27 -30.51
C HIS A 432 -1.16 8.20 -31.99
N ASN A 433 -2.15 9.00 -32.41
CA ASN A 433 -2.65 8.99 -33.79
C ASN A 433 -1.65 9.61 -34.77
N GLU A 434 -0.97 10.68 -34.35
CA GLU A 434 -0.03 11.41 -35.20
C GLU A 434 1.41 10.91 -35.05
N MET A 435 1.83 10.58 -33.83
CA MET A 435 3.22 10.29 -33.50
C MET A 435 3.49 8.78 -33.32
N GLY A 436 2.46 7.94 -33.41
CA GLY A 436 2.59 6.49 -33.31
C GLY A 436 2.89 6.00 -31.89
N LEU A 437 3.66 4.90 -31.79
CA LEU A 437 3.97 4.26 -30.52
C LEU A 437 4.82 5.16 -29.61
N TYR A 438 4.51 5.13 -28.31
CA TYR A 438 5.27 5.89 -27.33
C TYR A 438 6.73 5.38 -27.24
N PRO A 439 7.75 6.25 -27.39
CA PRO A 439 9.15 5.82 -27.58
C PRO A 439 9.87 5.47 -26.28
N HIS A 440 9.22 5.61 -25.13
CA HIS A 440 9.82 5.38 -23.82
C HIS A 440 9.09 4.24 -23.10
N HIS A 441 9.80 3.51 -22.25
CA HIS A 441 9.16 2.58 -21.34
C HIS A 441 8.58 3.36 -20.18
N VAL A 442 7.29 3.19 -19.90
CA VAL A 442 6.62 3.77 -18.74
C VAL A 442 6.17 2.65 -17.83
N ARG A 443 6.49 2.78 -16.54
CA ARG A 443 5.93 1.92 -15.51
C ARG A 443 4.39 2.10 -15.50
N PRO A 444 3.62 1.00 -15.42
CA PRO A 444 2.18 1.09 -15.25
C PRO A 444 1.79 2.06 -14.14
N ALA A 445 0.85 2.94 -14.44
CA ALA A 445 0.37 3.95 -13.53
C ALA A 445 -0.64 3.35 -12.53
N PRO A 446 -0.56 3.68 -11.24
CA PRO A 446 -1.60 3.30 -10.30
C PRO A 446 -2.97 3.85 -10.73
N GLN A 447 -4.04 3.10 -10.47
CA GLN A 447 -5.40 3.43 -10.93
C GLN A 447 -5.82 4.85 -10.53
N LEU A 448 -5.57 5.27 -9.27
CA LEU A 448 -5.92 6.60 -8.80
C LEU A 448 -5.21 7.72 -9.56
N THR A 449 -3.95 7.50 -9.98
CA THR A 449 -3.21 8.47 -10.78
C THR A 449 -3.84 8.66 -12.17
N VAL A 450 -4.40 7.59 -12.74
CA VAL A 450 -5.08 7.64 -14.05
C VAL A 450 -6.45 8.30 -13.92
N GLN A 451 -7.24 7.89 -12.92
CA GLN A 451 -8.58 8.42 -12.66
C GLN A 451 -8.55 9.91 -12.30
N GLY A 452 -7.59 10.34 -11.49
CA GLY A 452 -7.41 11.75 -11.10
C GLY A 452 -7.08 12.70 -12.27
N ARG A 453 -6.79 12.19 -13.46
CA ARG A 453 -6.50 12.97 -14.68
C ARG A 453 -7.64 12.94 -15.71
N ASN A 454 -8.85 12.59 -15.29
CA ASN A 454 -10.00 12.33 -16.18
C ASN A 454 -9.75 11.20 -17.20
N GLY A 455 -8.77 10.33 -16.94
CA GLY A 455 -8.54 9.13 -17.75
C GLY A 455 -9.40 7.99 -17.24
N ASN A 456 -10.06 7.27 -18.15
CA ASN A 456 -10.57 5.94 -17.80
C ASN A 456 -9.38 5.06 -17.43
N ALA A 457 -9.48 4.35 -16.30
CA ALA A 457 -8.48 3.34 -15.94
C ALA A 457 -8.31 2.39 -17.15
N PRO A 458 -7.08 2.05 -17.56
CA PRO A 458 -6.88 1.15 -18.68
C PRO A 458 -7.55 -0.19 -18.36
N ARG A 459 -8.25 -0.72 -19.36
CA ARG A 459 -8.99 -1.98 -19.29
C ARG A 459 -8.46 -2.89 -20.39
N MET A 460 -8.26 -4.17 -20.08
CA MET A 460 -7.77 -5.15 -21.05
C MET A 460 -8.67 -6.36 -21.10
N LEU A 461 -8.97 -6.78 -22.33
CA LEU A 461 -9.47 -8.10 -22.65
C LEU A 461 -8.37 -8.86 -23.40
N MET A 462 -7.95 -10.01 -22.89
CA MET A 462 -6.91 -10.83 -23.50
C MET A 462 -7.44 -12.21 -23.86
N ALA A 463 -7.51 -12.51 -25.15
CA ALA A 463 -7.83 -13.84 -25.66
C ALA A 463 -6.55 -14.62 -25.93
N VAL A 464 -6.34 -15.74 -25.23
CA VAL A 464 -5.14 -16.58 -25.38
C VAL A 464 -5.52 -17.87 -26.08
N TYR A 465 -5.36 -17.90 -27.39
CA TYR A 465 -5.58 -19.09 -28.22
C TYR A 465 -4.41 -20.06 -28.07
N TYR A 466 -4.69 -21.30 -27.68
CA TYR A 466 -3.65 -22.30 -27.43
C TYR A 466 -4.01 -23.69 -27.95
N LEU A 467 -2.99 -24.49 -28.26
CA LEU A 467 -3.14 -25.94 -28.43
C LEU A 467 -3.08 -26.62 -27.06
N ASP A 468 -3.84 -27.69 -26.84
CA ASP A 468 -4.03 -28.34 -25.53
C ASP A 468 -2.70 -28.64 -24.79
N GLN A 469 -1.69 -29.09 -25.53
CA GLN A 469 -0.34 -29.36 -25.03
C GLN A 469 0.41 -28.14 -24.45
N PHE A 470 0.00 -26.92 -24.80
CA PHE A 470 0.55 -25.66 -24.29
C PHE A 470 -0.25 -25.09 -23.12
N TRP A 471 -1.23 -25.82 -22.58
CA TRP A 471 -2.00 -25.39 -21.43
C TRP A 471 -1.15 -24.90 -20.25
N PRO A 472 -0.05 -25.56 -19.84
CA PRO A 472 0.77 -25.05 -18.73
C PRO A 472 1.33 -23.65 -18.98
N GLN A 473 1.75 -23.35 -20.21
CA GLN A 473 2.28 -22.05 -20.62
C GLN A 473 1.16 -21.02 -20.70
N THR A 474 0.02 -21.37 -21.28
CA THR A 474 -1.18 -20.52 -21.34
C THR A 474 -1.65 -20.13 -19.95
N HIS A 475 -1.87 -21.10 -19.07
CA HIS A 475 -2.30 -20.87 -17.70
C HIS A 475 -1.29 -19.99 -16.95
N HIS A 476 0.01 -20.22 -17.13
CA HIS A 476 1.04 -19.41 -16.51
C HIS A 476 1.02 -17.96 -17.00
N LEU A 477 0.92 -17.74 -18.32
CA LEU A 477 0.81 -16.42 -18.93
C LEU A 477 -0.43 -15.69 -18.41
N SER A 478 -1.60 -16.32 -18.47
CA SER A 478 -2.85 -15.74 -17.99
C SER A 478 -2.75 -15.32 -16.52
N LYS A 479 -2.27 -16.19 -15.64
CA LYS A 479 -2.12 -15.86 -14.21
C LYS A 479 -1.11 -14.74 -13.97
N GLN A 480 0.00 -14.71 -14.71
CA GLN A 480 0.99 -13.64 -14.57
C GLN A 480 0.48 -12.28 -15.06
N VAL A 481 -0.21 -12.25 -16.19
CA VAL A 481 -0.76 -11.01 -16.75
C VAL A 481 -1.89 -10.49 -15.85
N GLN A 482 -2.83 -11.35 -15.46
CA GLN A 482 -3.94 -10.99 -14.57
C GLN A 482 -3.42 -10.46 -13.23
N GLY A 483 -2.50 -11.19 -12.58
CA GLY A 483 -1.94 -10.75 -11.30
C GLY A 483 -1.18 -9.42 -11.40
N ARG A 484 -0.52 -9.14 -12.52
CA ARG A 484 0.14 -7.85 -12.75
C ARG A 484 -0.87 -6.71 -12.93
N TRP A 485 -1.95 -6.93 -13.68
CA TRP A 485 -2.99 -5.92 -13.87
C TRP A 485 -3.74 -5.61 -12.56
N GLN A 486 -4.05 -6.64 -11.78
CA GLN A 486 -4.67 -6.50 -10.46
C GLN A 486 -3.81 -5.69 -9.48
N ILE A 487 -2.48 -5.89 -9.48
CA ILE A 487 -1.55 -5.06 -8.68
C ILE A 487 -1.67 -3.56 -8.99
N PHE A 488 -2.07 -3.18 -10.20
CA PHE A 488 -2.26 -1.77 -10.57
C PHE A 488 -3.71 -1.29 -10.43
N GLY A 489 -4.62 -2.15 -9.96
CA GLY A 489 -6.05 -1.88 -9.90
C GLY A 489 -6.73 -1.83 -11.26
N TRP A 490 -6.09 -2.36 -12.30
CA TRP A 490 -6.61 -2.26 -13.66
C TRP A 490 -7.54 -3.43 -13.98
N PRO A 491 -8.77 -3.18 -14.47
CA PRO A 491 -9.67 -4.23 -14.90
C PRO A 491 -9.04 -5.05 -16.03
N CYS A 492 -8.93 -6.36 -15.83
CA CYS A 492 -8.35 -7.29 -16.81
C CYS A 492 -9.13 -8.59 -16.83
N GLU A 493 -9.57 -8.96 -18.02
CA GLU A 493 -10.22 -10.23 -18.30
C GLU A 493 -9.35 -11.02 -19.28
N ILE A 494 -9.05 -12.26 -18.93
CA ILE A 494 -8.19 -13.12 -19.74
C ILE A 494 -8.92 -14.43 -20.00
N GLU A 495 -9.23 -14.67 -21.26
CA GLU A 495 -9.96 -15.85 -21.72
C GLU A 495 -9.01 -16.80 -22.45
N PRO A 496 -8.63 -17.94 -21.85
CA PRO A 496 -7.83 -18.95 -22.53
C PRO A 496 -8.71 -19.83 -23.43
N ILE A 497 -8.45 -19.79 -24.73
CA ILE A 497 -9.29 -20.43 -25.75
C ILE A 497 -8.54 -21.60 -26.38
N ARG A 498 -9.13 -22.79 -26.27
CA ARG A 498 -8.54 -23.99 -26.84
C ARG A 498 -8.86 -24.09 -28.33
N LEU A 499 -7.83 -24.00 -29.17
CA LEU A 499 -7.96 -23.95 -30.64
C LEU A 499 -8.69 -25.17 -31.22
N GLU A 500 -8.54 -26.34 -30.60
CA GLU A 500 -9.19 -27.57 -31.06
C GLU A 500 -10.72 -27.56 -30.85
N ARG A 501 -11.26 -26.62 -30.05
CA ARG A 501 -12.69 -26.48 -29.76
C ARG A 501 -13.36 -25.30 -30.45
N LEU A 502 -12.60 -24.49 -31.19
CA LEU A 502 -13.10 -23.36 -31.98
C LEU A 502 -14.36 -23.65 -32.84
N PRO A 503 -14.49 -24.82 -33.51
CA PRO A 503 -15.67 -25.09 -34.34
C PRO A 503 -16.97 -25.26 -33.53
N GLU A 504 -16.87 -25.49 -32.22
CA GLU A 504 -18.00 -25.80 -31.33
C GLU A 504 -18.46 -24.56 -30.53
N GLU A 505 -17.64 -23.51 -30.45
CA GLU A 505 -17.89 -22.30 -29.66
C GLU A 505 -18.31 -21.13 -30.57
N ALA A 506 -19.62 -20.93 -30.72
CA ALA A 506 -20.19 -19.99 -31.70
C ALA A 506 -19.97 -18.50 -31.41
N SER A 507 -19.46 -18.13 -30.22
CA SER A 507 -18.96 -16.79 -29.93
C SER A 507 -18.30 -16.79 -28.55
N ILE A 508 -17.03 -16.43 -28.51
CA ILE A 508 -16.14 -16.68 -27.37
C ILE A 508 -16.02 -15.44 -26.45
N LEU A 509 -16.48 -14.27 -26.91
CA LEU A 509 -16.34 -12.99 -26.20
C LEU A 509 -17.63 -12.52 -25.49
N HIS A 510 -18.68 -13.36 -25.41
CA HIS A 510 -20.01 -12.90 -25.00
C HIS A 510 -20.21 -12.57 -23.50
N LEU A 511 -19.31 -12.98 -22.61
CA LEU A 511 -19.56 -12.89 -21.15
C LEU A 511 -18.79 -11.79 -20.42
N ALA A 512 -17.76 -11.23 -21.04
CA ALA A 512 -16.74 -10.44 -20.36
C ALA A 512 -16.92 -8.93 -20.65
N ALA A 513 -17.10 -8.56 -21.92
CA ALA A 513 -17.25 -7.18 -22.36
C ALA A 513 -18.67 -6.60 -22.24
N SER A 514 -19.69 -7.36 -21.79
CA SER A 514 -21.09 -6.89 -21.83
C SER A 514 -21.38 -5.68 -20.95
N ASN A 515 -20.49 -5.38 -19.98
CA ASN A 515 -20.61 -4.27 -19.05
C ASN A 515 -19.61 -3.13 -19.32
N TRP A 516 -18.74 -3.26 -20.34
CA TRP A 516 -17.75 -2.24 -20.68
C TRP A 516 -18.21 -1.49 -21.93
N GLU A 517 -18.05 -0.16 -21.93
CA GLU A 517 -18.41 0.69 -23.06
C GLU A 517 -17.48 0.44 -24.25
N ASP A 518 -18.02 0.47 -25.47
CA ASP A 518 -17.24 0.33 -26.70
C ASP A 518 -16.14 1.40 -26.77
N GLY A 519 -14.90 0.99 -27.09
CA GLY A 519 -13.75 1.89 -27.13
C GLY A 519 -13.17 2.25 -25.76
N SER A 520 -13.67 1.65 -24.66
CA SER A 520 -13.13 1.88 -23.31
C SER A 520 -12.05 0.88 -22.87
N PHE A 521 -11.68 -0.08 -23.72
CA PHE A 521 -10.73 -1.16 -23.40
C PHE A 521 -9.90 -1.60 -24.61
N ASP A 522 -8.72 -2.14 -24.33
CA ASP A 522 -7.82 -2.72 -25.33
C ASP A 522 -8.05 -4.24 -25.44
N ILE A 523 -8.03 -4.76 -26.66
CA ILE A 523 -8.12 -6.19 -26.94
C ILE A 523 -6.76 -6.73 -27.38
N HIS A 524 -6.25 -7.72 -26.65
CA HIS A 524 -5.03 -8.43 -26.98
C HIS A 524 -5.34 -9.87 -27.38
N ILE A 525 -4.89 -10.26 -28.57
CA ILE A 525 -5.03 -11.64 -29.05
C ILE A 525 -3.65 -12.28 -29.08
N VAL A 526 -3.48 -13.38 -28.35
CA VAL A 526 -2.22 -14.11 -28.25
C VAL A 526 -2.42 -15.55 -28.72
N TYR A 527 -1.54 -16.01 -29.60
CA TYR A 527 -1.52 -17.39 -30.08
C TYR A 527 -0.30 -18.12 -29.49
N ILE A 528 -0.55 -19.18 -28.72
CA ILE A 528 0.48 -20.09 -28.20
C ILE A 528 0.37 -21.41 -28.97
N THR A 529 1.04 -21.44 -30.11
CA THR A 529 0.98 -22.54 -31.08
C THR A 529 2.37 -22.87 -31.60
N HIS A 530 2.50 -23.90 -32.43
CA HIS A 530 3.76 -24.24 -33.11
C HIS A 530 4.13 -23.29 -34.27
N GLY A 531 3.51 -22.12 -34.36
CA GLY A 531 3.44 -21.36 -35.60
C GLY A 531 2.26 -21.87 -36.43
N LEU A 532 1.42 -20.96 -36.90
CA LEU A 532 0.29 -21.34 -37.74
C LEU A 532 0.73 -21.24 -39.21
N GLU A 533 0.54 -22.31 -39.98
CA GLU A 533 0.78 -22.33 -41.43
C GLU A 533 -0.53 -22.59 -42.20
N GLY A 534 -0.70 -21.94 -43.36
CA GLY A 534 -1.87 -22.11 -44.23
C GLY A 534 -3.15 -21.46 -43.69
N GLN A 535 -4.33 -21.99 -44.07
CA GLN A 535 -5.64 -21.42 -43.71
C GLN A 535 -6.04 -21.59 -42.22
N ARG A 536 -5.19 -22.20 -41.39
CA ARG A 536 -5.41 -22.39 -39.94
C ARG A 536 -4.69 -21.34 -39.08
N GLY A 537 -3.87 -20.48 -39.69
CA GLY A 537 -3.32 -19.26 -39.11
C GLY A 537 -4.11 -18.05 -39.52
#